data_AF-A0A3A9ED59-F1
#
_entry.id   AF-A0A3A9ED59-F1
#
_cell.length_a   1.000
_cell.length_b   1.000
_cell.length_c   1.000
_cell.angle_alpha   90.00
_cell.angle_beta   90.00
_cell.angle_gamma   90.00
#
_symmetry.space_group_name_H-M   'P 1'
#
loop_
_entity.id
_entity.type
_entity.pdbx_description
1 polymer ?
#
loop_
_entity_poly.entity_id
_entity_poly.type
_entity_poly.pdbx_seq_one_letter_code
_entity_poly.pdbx_strand_id
1 'polypeptide(L)'
;MADREHIPAAKKAVYLDKQTFATIMCMIPAGKLTTQEAICEMWARRKGADRCEIENDGITPFDKKLFWKPADIQRVDFITELKDYGKPDQDSLIPYWRMISLRGMLIDYGHYFDKEAQKELLEREGHVIEQPDPNKRLYRVQNYKAALFDLNKLIIKE
;
A
#
# COMPACT_ATOMS: atom_id res chain seq x y z
N MET A 1 -33.11 40.09 -1.61
CA MET A 1 -31.70 39.78 -1.29
C MET A 1 -31.44 38.43 -1.92
N ALA A 2 -30.59 38.37 -2.95
CA ALA A 2 -30.36 37.13 -3.70
C ALA A 2 -29.64 36.12 -2.80
N ASP A 3 -30.27 34.96 -2.63
CA ASP A 3 -29.69 33.77 -2.01
C ASP A 3 -28.44 33.42 -2.83
N ARG A 4 -27.26 33.64 -2.24
CA ARG A 4 -26.00 33.30 -2.90
C ARG A 4 -25.86 31.79 -2.76
N GLU A 5 -26.24 31.07 -3.82
CA GLU A 5 -25.98 29.64 -3.93
C GLU A 5 -24.54 29.36 -3.51
N HIS A 6 -24.39 28.62 -2.41
CA HIS A 6 -23.10 28.13 -1.95
C HIS A 6 -22.61 27.12 -2.98
N ILE A 7 -21.75 27.56 -3.90
CA ILE A 7 -21.00 26.65 -4.77
C ILE A 7 -20.01 25.93 -3.86
N PRO A 8 -20.17 24.62 -3.60
CA PRO A 8 -19.20 23.88 -2.80
C PRO A 8 -17.85 23.99 -3.49
N ALA A 9 -16.82 24.38 -2.74
CA ALA A 9 -15.46 24.46 -3.26
C ALA A 9 -15.10 23.15 -3.98
N ALA A 10 -14.51 23.25 -5.17
CA ALA A 10 -14.09 22.08 -5.92
C ALA A 10 -13.16 21.25 -5.02
N LYS A 11 -13.52 19.97 -4.80
CA LYS A 11 -12.74 19.05 -3.97
C LYS A 11 -11.29 19.04 -4.46
N LYS A 12 -10.36 19.41 -3.60
CA LYS A 12 -8.93 19.44 -3.94
C LYS A 12 -8.43 18.01 -3.96
N ALA A 13 -8.04 17.55 -5.15
CA ALA A 13 -7.41 16.25 -5.34
C ALA A 13 -5.88 16.43 -5.38
N VAL A 14 -5.16 15.51 -4.75
CA VAL A 14 -3.72 15.37 -4.93
C VAL A 14 -3.41 14.01 -5.49
N TYR A 15 -2.24 13.94 -6.12
CA TYR A 15 -1.78 12.74 -6.76
C TYR A 15 -0.61 12.14 -5.97
N LEU A 16 -0.57 10.82 -5.91
CA LEU A 16 0.50 10.04 -5.31
C LEU A 16 1.18 9.24 -6.41
N ASP A 17 2.43 9.58 -6.69
CA ASP A 17 3.20 8.89 -7.72
C ASP A 17 3.71 7.53 -7.22
N LYS A 18 4.24 6.77 -8.18
CA LYS A 18 4.67 5.38 -8.01
C LYS A 18 5.88 5.25 -7.08
N GLN A 19 6.82 6.19 -7.15
CA GLN A 19 8.02 6.17 -6.33
C GLN A 19 7.68 6.52 -4.90
N THR A 20 6.88 7.57 -4.67
CA THR A 20 6.45 7.95 -3.33
C THR A 20 5.63 6.83 -2.67
N PHE A 21 4.71 6.18 -3.41
CA PHE A 21 3.96 5.03 -2.89
C PHE A 21 4.87 3.89 -2.45
N ALA A 22 5.84 3.51 -3.31
CA ALA A 22 6.80 2.46 -3.01
C ALA A 22 7.71 2.83 -1.82
N THR A 23 8.15 4.09 -1.72
CA THR A 23 8.90 4.62 -0.57
C THR A 23 8.10 4.49 0.72
N ILE A 24 6.83 4.88 0.72
CA ILE A 24 5.94 4.74 1.89
C ILE A 24 5.83 3.26 2.29
N MET A 25 5.67 2.35 1.32
CA MET A 25 5.60 0.92 1.60
C MET A 25 6.87 0.41 2.28
N CYS A 26 8.05 0.80 1.80
CA CYS A 26 9.34 0.44 2.41
C CYS A 26 9.52 0.98 3.83
N MET A 27 8.85 2.08 4.20
CA MET A 27 8.91 2.66 5.54
C MET A 27 8.02 1.94 6.57
N ILE A 28 7.10 1.07 6.14
CA ILE A 28 6.25 0.31 7.07
C ILE A 28 7.11 -0.74 7.76
N PRO A 29 7.20 -0.79 9.10
CA PRO A 29 8.04 -1.78 9.78
C PRO A 29 7.57 -3.23 9.59
N ALA A 30 8.49 -4.18 9.75
CA ALA A 30 8.13 -5.60 9.82
C ALA A 30 7.13 -5.87 10.96
N GLY A 31 6.16 -6.76 10.71
CA GLY A 31 5.08 -7.07 11.65
C GLY A 31 4.01 -5.98 11.75
N LYS A 32 4.06 -4.96 10.88
CA LYS A 32 3.04 -3.92 10.77
C LYS A 32 2.36 -3.97 9.40
N LEU A 33 1.11 -3.53 9.38
CA LEU A 33 0.23 -3.58 8.21
C LEU A 33 -0.22 -2.19 7.80
N THR A 34 -0.68 -2.09 6.55
CA THR A 34 -1.34 -0.90 6.03
C THR A 34 -2.49 -1.29 5.08
N THR A 35 -3.24 -0.29 4.63
CA THR A 35 -4.14 -0.40 3.49
C THR A 35 -3.85 0.71 2.49
N GLN A 36 -4.24 0.52 1.23
CA GLN A 36 -4.10 1.56 0.20
C GLN A 36 -4.83 2.85 0.59
N GLU A 37 -6.02 2.71 1.17
CA GLU A 37 -6.84 3.83 1.62
C GLU A 37 -6.17 4.61 2.74
N ALA A 38 -5.54 3.93 3.71
CA ALA A 38 -4.81 4.59 4.78
C ALA A 38 -3.65 5.44 4.23
N ILE A 39 -2.93 4.94 3.21
CA ILE A 39 -1.88 5.68 2.52
C ILE A 39 -2.46 6.91 1.81
N CYS A 40 -3.51 6.73 1.03
CA CYS A 40 -4.18 7.82 0.31
C CYS A 40 -4.74 8.89 1.27
N GLU A 41 -5.38 8.48 2.37
CA GLU A 41 -5.89 9.41 3.39
C GLU A 41 -4.76 10.20 4.05
N MET A 42 -3.68 9.52 4.44
CA MET A 42 -2.51 10.18 5.02
C MET A 42 -1.92 11.20 4.03
N TRP A 43 -1.75 10.82 2.77
CA TRP A 43 -1.18 11.70 1.74
C TRP A 43 -2.07 12.92 1.47
N ALA A 44 -3.38 12.72 1.33
CA ALA A 44 -4.34 13.81 1.15
C ALA A 44 -4.28 14.81 2.31
N ARG A 45 -4.28 14.32 3.56
CA ARG A 45 -4.17 15.17 4.76
C ARG A 45 -2.86 15.95 4.76
N ARG A 46 -1.73 15.30 4.45
CA ARG A 46 -0.40 15.92 4.43
C ARG A 46 -0.31 17.07 3.42
N LYS A 47 -0.96 16.92 2.26
CA LYS A 47 -1.01 17.94 1.21
C LYS A 47 -2.17 18.95 1.34
N GLY A 48 -2.95 18.86 2.43
CA GLY A 48 -4.13 19.72 2.65
C GLY A 48 -5.15 19.59 1.52
N ALA A 49 -5.51 18.36 1.17
CA ALA A 49 -6.42 17.98 0.10
C ALA A 49 -7.53 17.07 0.62
N ASP A 50 -8.66 17.02 -0.10
CA ASP A 50 -9.83 16.22 0.29
C ASP A 50 -9.69 14.76 -0.11
N ARG A 51 -8.93 14.48 -1.17
CA ARG A 51 -8.72 13.13 -1.70
C ARG A 51 -7.34 12.98 -2.32
N CYS A 52 -6.86 11.75 -2.31
CA CYS A 52 -5.65 11.33 -3.00
C CYS A 52 -6.01 10.30 -4.08
N GLU A 53 -5.46 10.46 -5.26
CA GLU A 53 -5.49 9.47 -6.34
C GLU A 53 -4.07 8.98 -6.62
N ILE A 54 -3.90 7.69 -6.88
CA ILE A 54 -2.60 7.16 -7.29
C ILE A 54 -2.44 7.44 -8.78
N GLU A 55 -1.34 8.08 -9.18
CA GLU A 55 -1.13 8.46 -10.58
C GLU A 55 -1.06 7.24 -11.50
N ASN A 56 -1.66 7.35 -12.69
CA ASN A 56 -1.63 6.35 -13.74
C ASN A 56 -2.12 4.96 -13.27
N ASP A 57 -3.17 4.91 -12.44
CA ASP A 57 -3.71 3.70 -11.79
C ASP A 57 -2.71 2.95 -10.88
N GLY A 58 -1.54 3.56 -10.62
CA GLY A 58 -0.42 3.01 -9.87
C GLY A 58 0.20 1.75 -10.48
N ILE A 59 1.34 1.32 -9.95
CA ILE A 59 1.69 -0.11 -9.96
C ILE A 59 0.84 -0.74 -8.86
N THR A 60 -0.48 -0.72 -9.05
CA THR A 60 -1.35 -1.52 -8.21
C THR A 60 -1.34 -2.93 -8.78
N PRO A 61 -1.55 -3.98 -7.97
CA PRO A 61 -1.81 -5.34 -8.47
C PRO A 61 -2.89 -5.46 -9.56
N PHE A 62 -3.62 -4.38 -9.82
CA PHE A 62 -4.72 -4.30 -10.76
C PHE A 62 -4.30 -3.76 -12.13
N ASP A 63 -3.03 -3.40 -12.36
CA ASP A 63 -2.56 -3.04 -13.70
C ASP A 63 -2.40 -4.30 -14.57
N LYS A 64 -3.49 -4.63 -15.28
CA LYS A 64 -3.65 -5.82 -16.13
C LYS A 64 -2.81 -5.78 -17.41
N LYS A 65 -2.01 -4.74 -17.64
CA LYS A 65 -1.43 -4.45 -18.97
C LYS A 65 0.06 -4.72 -19.16
N LEU A 66 0.80 -5.24 -18.18
CA LEU A 66 2.23 -5.45 -18.37
C LEU A 66 2.71 -6.88 -18.10
N PHE A 67 3.50 -7.38 -19.03
CA PHE A 67 4.22 -8.66 -18.93
C PHE A 67 5.45 -8.50 -18.03
N TRP A 68 5.28 -8.48 -16.71
CA TRP A 68 6.39 -8.52 -15.75
C TRP A 68 6.57 -9.93 -15.16
N LYS A 69 7.79 -10.33 -14.80
CA LYS A 69 8.02 -11.58 -14.04
C LYS A 69 7.72 -11.33 -12.55
N PRO A 70 7.32 -12.35 -11.76
CA PRO A 70 7.01 -12.20 -10.33
C PRO A 70 8.10 -11.50 -9.50
N ALA A 71 9.37 -11.67 -9.87
CA ALA A 71 10.52 -11.06 -9.22
C ALA A 71 10.71 -9.55 -9.51
N ASP A 72 10.03 -9.00 -10.52
CA ASP A 72 10.22 -7.60 -10.93
C ASP A 72 9.38 -6.62 -10.10
N ILE A 73 8.36 -7.09 -9.38
CA ILE A 73 7.35 -6.24 -8.73
C ILE A 73 7.72 -5.71 -7.37
N GLN A 74 8.84 -6.16 -6.84
CA GLN A 74 9.31 -5.69 -5.55
C GLN A 74 10.72 -5.15 -5.66
N ARG A 75 11.27 -4.93 -6.87
CA ARG A 75 12.63 -4.42 -6.96
C ARG A 75 12.66 -3.01 -6.41
N VAL A 76 13.48 -2.79 -5.40
CA VAL A 76 13.68 -1.47 -4.83
C VAL A 76 14.54 -0.58 -5.75
N ASP A 77 15.18 -1.15 -6.77
CA ASP A 77 16.12 -0.45 -7.65
C ASP A 77 15.51 0.66 -8.54
N PHE A 78 14.19 0.67 -8.76
CA PHE A 78 13.51 1.78 -9.44
C PHE A 78 13.17 2.95 -8.50
N ILE A 79 13.28 2.76 -7.18
CA ILE A 79 13.02 3.83 -6.19
C ILE A 79 14.30 4.68 -6.06
N THR A 80 14.28 5.85 -6.66
CA THR A 80 15.42 6.79 -6.64
C THR A 80 15.68 7.36 -5.26
N GLU A 81 14.61 7.64 -4.50
CA GLU A 81 14.68 8.29 -3.19
C GLU A 81 15.09 7.36 -2.05
N LEU A 82 14.96 6.03 -2.22
CA LEU A 82 15.22 5.10 -1.12
C LEU A 82 16.70 5.12 -0.67
N LYS A 83 17.62 5.49 -1.58
CA LYS A 83 19.05 5.66 -1.29
C LYS A 83 19.32 6.59 -0.09
N ASP A 84 18.41 7.53 0.17
CA ASP A 84 18.53 8.52 1.25
C ASP A 84 17.92 8.04 2.59
N TYR A 85 17.24 6.90 2.60
CA TYR A 85 16.62 6.27 3.78
C TYR A 85 17.32 4.96 4.20
N GLY A 86 18.40 4.60 3.51
CA GLY A 86 19.18 3.38 3.69
C GLY A 86 19.62 2.83 2.33
N LYS A 87 20.66 2.00 2.27
CA LYS A 87 21.01 1.32 1.00
C LYS A 87 20.18 0.04 0.93
N PRO A 88 19.12 -0.03 0.11
CA PRO A 88 18.45 -1.28 -0.11
C PRO A 88 19.42 -2.24 -0.79
N ASP A 89 19.59 -3.43 -0.23
CA ASP A 89 20.33 -4.51 -0.89
C ASP A 89 19.63 -4.86 -2.22
N GLN A 90 20.39 -5.41 -3.16
CA GLN A 90 19.90 -5.79 -4.49
C GLN A 90 18.74 -6.82 -4.44
N ASP A 91 18.61 -7.51 -3.31
CA ASP A 91 17.52 -8.45 -2.98
C ASP A 91 16.41 -7.83 -2.11
N SER A 92 16.49 -6.53 -1.81
CA SER A 92 15.47 -5.84 -1.03
C SER A 92 14.21 -5.71 -1.85
N LEU A 93 13.16 -6.32 -1.32
CA LEU A 93 11.85 -6.33 -1.91
C LEU A 93 10.97 -5.25 -1.27
N ILE A 94 10.22 -4.49 -2.07
CA ILE A 94 9.18 -3.58 -1.58
C ILE A 94 8.13 -4.43 -0.84
N PRO A 95 7.81 -4.13 0.43
CA PRO A 95 7.00 -5.01 1.28
C PRO A 95 5.50 -4.89 0.99
N TYR A 96 5.10 -5.07 -0.28
CA TYR A 96 3.69 -5.05 -0.68
C TYR A 96 2.85 -6.11 0.05
N TRP A 97 3.47 -7.18 0.56
CA TRP A 97 2.80 -8.16 1.40
C TRP A 97 2.21 -7.57 2.69
N ARG A 98 2.70 -6.43 3.19
CA ARG A 98 2.15 -5.72 4.36
C ARG A 98 0.87 -4.94 4.06
N MET A 99 0.50 -4.79 2.80
CA MET A 99 -0.75 -4.16 2.38
C MET A 99 -1.88 -5.19 2.31
N ILE A 100 -2.95 -4.91 3.05
CA ILE A 100 -4.16 -5.72 3.12
C ILE A 100 -5.37 -4.87 2.75
N SER A 101 -6.49 -5.53 2.44
CA SER A 101 -7.75 -4.83 2.25
C SER A 101 -8.25 -4.18 3.55
N LEU A 102 -9.19 -3.24 3.44
CA LEU A 102 -9.90 -2.62 4.58
C LEU A 102 -10.51 -3.63 5.57
N ARG A 103 -10.81 -4.86 5.13
CA ARG A 103 -11.42 -5.90 5.98
C ARG A 103 -10.40 -6.85 6.61
N GLY A 104 -9.11 -6.65 6.35
CA GLY A 104 -8.02 -7.53 6.79
C GLY A 104 -7.77 -8.71 5.85
N MET A 105 -8.43 -8.77 4.70
CA MET A 105 -8.23 -9.84 3.72
C MET A 105 -6.92 -9.65 2.96
N LEU A 106 -6.25 -10.77 2.67
CA LEU A 106 -5.10 -10.82 1.79
C LEU A 106 -5.52 -10.44 0.36
N ILE A 107 -4.63 -9.73 -0.32
CA ILE A 107 -4.81 -9.21 -1.67
C ILE A 107 -4.12 -10.18 -2.63
N ASP A 108 -4.82 -10.52 -3.71
CA ASP A 108 -4.23 -11.25 -4.81
C ASP A 108 -3.58 -10.26 -5.77
N TYR A 109 -2.27 -10.33 -5.96
CA TYR A 109 -1.56 -9.52 -6.93
C TYR A 109 -1.43 -10.24 -8.28
N GLY A 110 -2.28 -11.23 -8.57
CA GLY A 110 -2.34 -11.91 -9.85
C GLY A 110 -1.07 -12.69 -10.17
N HIS A 111 -0.55 -12.54 -11.39
CA HIS A 111 0.65 -13.24 -11.87
C HIS A 111 1.94 -12.88 -11.12
N TYR A 112 1.86 -11.98 -10.15
CA TYR A 112 3.01 -11.31 -9.58
C TYR A 112 3.30 -11.75 -8.14
N PHE A 113 2.26 -11.84 -7.32
CA PHE A 113 2.37 -12.18 -5.91
C PHE A 113 1.01 -12.68 -5.43
N ASP A 114 0.87 -14.01 -5.30
CA ASP A 114 -0.42 -14.59 -4.97
C ASP A 114 -0.69 -14.55 -3.46
N LYS A 115 -1.92 -14.94 -3.10
CA LYS A 115 -2.34 -14.95 -1.70
C LYS A 115 -1.59 -15.96 -0.81
N GLU A 116 -1.03 -17.05 -1.37
CA GLU A 116 -0.20 -17.96 -0.56
C GLU A 116 1.13 -17.31 -0.22
N ALA A 117 1.76 -16.67 -1.20
CA ALA A 117 3.03 -15.96 -0.98
C ALA A 117 2.85 -14.81 0.02
N GLN A 118 1.73 -14.06 -0.07
CA GLN A 118 1.40 -13.05 0.93
C GLN A 118 1.23 -13.65 2.32
N LYS A 119 0.50 -14.76 2.43
CA LYS A 119 0.29 -15.48 3.68
C LYS A 119 1.64 -15.87 4.30
N GLU A 120 2.51 -16.52 3.54
CA GLU A 120 3.80 -17.00 4.03
C GLU A 120 4.68 -15.86 4.54
N LEU A 121 4.77 -14.72 3.82
CA LEU A 121 5.56 -13.57 4.26
C LEU A 121 4.96 -12.92 5.52
N LEU A 122 3.64 -12.82 5.62
CA LEU A 122 2.98 -12.29 6.81
C LEU A 122 3.17 -13.20 8.03
N GLU A 123 3.10 -14.52 7.85
CA GLU A 123 3.37 -15.50 8.91
C GLU A 123 4.83 -15.45 9.38
N ARG A 124 5.79 -15.27 8.46
CA ARG A 124 7.20 -15.04 8.80
C ARG A 124 7.43 -13.75 9.62
N GLU A 125 6.59 -12.74 9.43
CA GLU A 125 6.59 -11.52 10.24
C GLU A 125 5.78 -11.62 11.54
N GLY A 126 5.24 -12.81 11.85
CA GLY A 126 4.54 -13.10 13.11
C GLY A 126 3.04 -12.83 13.09
N HIS A 127 2.44 -12.62 11.92
CA HIS A 127 0.99 -12.51 11.79
C HIS A 127 0.33 -13.90 11.81
N VAL A 128 -0.82 -14.00 12.48
CA VAL A 128 -1.66 -15.19 12.41
C VAL A 128 -2.68 -15.00 11.29
N ILE A 129 -2.75 -15.97 10.37
CA ILE A 129 -3.65 -15.92 9.21
C ILE A 129 -4.79 -16.92 9.40
N GLU A 130 -6.02 -16.42 9.36
CA GLU A 130 -7.23 -17.22 9.39
C GLU A 130 -7.69 -17.54 7.97
N GLN A 131 -8.08 -18.79 7.73
CA GLN A 131 -8.76 -19.21 6.53
C GLN A 131 -10.20 -19.61 6.89
N PRO A 132 -11.20 -18.72 6.69
CA PRO A 132 -12.58 -18.98 7.12
C PRO A 132 -13.22 -20.19 6.43
N ASP A 133 -12.75 -20.54 5.22
CA ASP A 133 -13.22 -21.69 4.45
C ASP A 133 -11.99 -22.43 3.89
N PRO A 134 -11.69 -23.67 4.35
CA PRO A 134 -10.50 -24.41 3.93
C PRO A 134 -10.52 -24.76 2.43
N ASN A 135 -11.68 -24.73 1.78
CA ASN A 135 -11.81 -25.01 0.34
C ASN A 135 -11.65 -23.75 -0.53
N LYS A 136 -11.49 -22.56 0.07
CA LYS A 136 -11.32 -21.30 -0.64
C LYS A 136 -10.00 -20.61 -0.26
N ARG A 137 -9.34 -20.00 -1.25
CA ARG A 137 -8.17 -19.12 -1.04
C ARG A 137 -8.60 -17.73 -0.53
N LEU A 138 -9.29 -17.74 0.60
CA LEU A 138 -9.77 -16.58 1.32
C LEU A 138 -9.06 -16.54 2.67
N TYR A 139 -8.08 -15.65 2.77
CA TYR A 139 -7.26 -15.49 3.96
C TYR A 139 -7.47 -14.12 4.57
N ARG A 140 -7.43 -14.08 5.90
CA ARG A 140 -7.59 -12.87 6.68
C ARG A 140 -6.53 -12.82 7.77
N VAL A 141 -5.92 -11.66 7.96
CA VAL A 141 -5.02 -11.46 9.11
C VAL A 141 -5.86 -11.35 10.39
N GLN A 142 -5.59 -12.23 11.36
CA GLN A 142 -6.21 -12.18 12.67
C GLN A 142 -5.81 -10.91 13.40
N ASN A 143 -6.79 -10.24 14.03
CA ASN A 143 -6.58 -9.00 14.77
C ASN A 143 -5.80 -7.91 13.99
N TYR A 144 -5.97 -7.85 12.66
CA TYR A 144 -5.20 -6.95 11.78
C TYR A 144 -5.23 -5.48 12.22
N LYS A 145 -6.33 -5.02 12.84
CA LYS A 145 -6.48 -3.65 13.32
C LYS A 145 -5.40 -3.26 14.33
N ALA A 146 -4.97 -4.17 15.19
CA ALA A 146 -3.89 -3.93 16.16
C ALA A 146 -2.50 -3.87 15.49
N ALA A 147 -2.37 -4.46 14.30
CA ALA A 147 -1.15 -4.45 13.51
C ALA A 147 -1.06 -3.25 12.55
N LEU A 148 -2.13 -2.48 12.35
CA LEU A 148 -2.11 -1.30 11.48
C LEU A 148 -1.08 -0.28 11.98
N PHE A 149 -0.22 0.14 11.07
CA PHE A 149 0.77 1.17 11.32
C PHE A 149 0.14 2.57 11.30
N ASP A 150 0.55 3.43 12.23
CA ASP A 150 0.17 4.83 12.21
C ASP A 150 1.05 5.59 11.21
N LEU A 151 0.55 5.73 9.98
CA LEU A 151 1.26 6.39 8.87
C LEU A 151 1.58 7.86 9.15
N ASN A 152 0.91 8.53 10.10
CA ASN A 152 1.21 9.93 10.45
C ASN A 152 2.58 10.07 11.12
N LYS A 153 3.17 8.96 11.59
CA LYS A 153 4.52 8.92 12.15
C LYS A 153 5.62 8.92 11.09
N LEU A 154 5.26 8.78 9.81
CA LEU A 154 6.23 8.76 8.72
C LEU A 154 6.82 10.15 8.46
N ILE A 155 8.15 10.20 8.38
CA ILE A 155 8.89 11.38 7.93
C ILE A 155 9.25 11.15 6.46
N ILE A 156 8.38 11.60 5.57
CA ILE A 156 8.59 11.57 4.11
C ILE A 156 9.20 12.92 3.71
N LYS A 157 10.41 12.90 3.14
CA LYS A 157 11.03 14.06 2.49
C LYS A 157 10.27 14.31 1.18
N GLU A 158 9.91 15.56 0.94
CA GLU A 158 9.17 16.02 -0.24
C GLU A 158 10.05 16.91 -1.12
#